data_AF-A0A251UX87-F1
#
_entry.id   AF-A0A251UX87-F1
#
_cell.length_a   1.000
_cell.length_b   1.000
_cell.length_c   1.000
_cell.angle_alpha   90.00
_cell.angle_beta   90.00
_cell.angle_gamma   90.00
#
_symmetry.space_group_name_H-M   'P 1'
#
loop_
_entity.id
_entity.type
_entity.pdbx_description
1 polymer ?
#
loop_
_entity_poly.entity_id
_entity_poly.type
_entity_poly.pdbx_seq_one_letter_code
_entity_poly.pdbx_strand_id
1 'polypeptide(L)'
;MKGVIGVVKPCNLARPTAHVAEVLHCTNTRNNHRTRQLKVKCSWNSEPGKARVANHVAKLGQKWREYQGIRNWEGLLDPLDDDLRHEILRYGDFVEAAYRCFEFDTASPDYATCKFTKDTMLDRCGLGRSGYKVSKNLHATCEVQMPGWIDRTSSWSSKNSSWIGYVAVCDDDEEIARLGRRDVVIAYRGTATCLEWIENLRATLTSLSNDVSPERKRAMVQKGFLSMYTTATPTCPSLRDMVREEMSRIIETYGNEPLSVTITGHSLGAALATLTAYDITSTFKNSPMVTVVSFGGPRVGNRHFRSQLENSGTRILRIVNATDVITKVPGFLVDDSNDMTKKRDHVSGLRKWLQKQVDETDWFRYADVGKELRLSSYASPYLTKSDFATCHDLKTYLHLVDGFVSSSCPFRSTAKRLLARS
;
A
#
# COMPACT_ATOMS: atom_id res chain seq x y z
N MET A 1 -10.17 -20.82 44.76
CA MET A 1 -11.04 -21.90 44.23
C MET A 1 -12.30 -21.24 43.68
N LYS A 2 -12.75 -21.32 42.43
CA LYS A 2 -12.40 -22.08 41.22
C LYS A 2 -12.57 -21.11 40.04
N GLY A 3 -11.62 -21.06 39.11
CA GLY A 3 -11.74 -20.33 37.84
C GLY A 3 -12.40 -21.22 36.79
N VAL A 4 -13.37 -20.68 36.05
CA VAL A 4 -14.03 -21.35 34.93
C VAL A 4 -13.24 -21.06 33.67
N ILE A 5 -12.61 -22.10 33.11
CA ILE A 5 -11.91 -22.07 31.83
C ILE A 5 -12.95 -22.33 30.74
N GLY A 6 -13.26 -21.32 29.93
CA GLY A 6 -14.08 -21.47 28.73
C GLY A 6 -13.28 -22.12 27.61
N VAL A 7 -13.53 -23.40 27.35
CA VAL A 7 -12.99 -24.15 26.21
C VAL A 7 -13.74 -23.74 24.94
N VAL A 8 -13.06 -23.12 23.99
CA VAL A 8 -13.61 -22.83 22.65
C VAL A 8 -13.56 -24.12 21.82
N LYS A 9 -14.74 -24.59 21.38
CA LYS A 9 -14.90 -25.77 20.51
C LYS A 9 -14.49 -25.44 19.06
N PRO A 10 -13.75 -26.31 18.36
CA PRO A 10 -13.56 -26.20 16.92
C PRO A 10 -14.84 -26.54 16.15
N CYS A 11 -15.14 -25.77 15.10
CA CYS A 11 -16.25 -26.06 14.18
C CYS A 11 -15.92 -27.28 13.30
N ASN A 12 -16.67 -28.36 13.47
CA ASN A 12 -16.66 -29.52 12.58
C ASN A 12 -17.49 -29.23 11.32
N LEU A 13 -16.84 -29.21 10.16
CA LEU A 13 -17.49 -29.35 8.85
C LEU A 13 -16.91 -30.58 8.14
N ALA A 14 -17.79 -31.32 7.48
CA ALA A 14 -17.63 -32.70 7.05
C ALA A 14 -16.41 -32.95 6.13
N ARG A 15 -15.75 -34.09 6.35
CA ARG A 15 -14.68 -34.65 5.50
C ARG A 15 -15.24 -35.10 4.14
N PRO A 16 -14.61 -34.74 3.01
CA PRO A 16 -14.70 -35.54 1.80
C PRO A 16 -13.63 -36.66 1.84
N THR A 17 -14.05 -37.80 1.32
CA THR A 17 -13.36 -39.09 1.20
C THR A 17 -11.99 -39.01 0.52
N ALA A 18 -11.04 -39.77 1.07
CA ALA A 18 -9.73 -40.00 0.51
C ALA A 18 -9.83 -40.76 -0.82
N HIS A 19 -9.19 -40.24 -1.87
CA HIS A 19 -8.77 -41.05 -3.01
C HIS A 19 -7.25 -41.24 -2.93
N VAL A 20 -6.89 -42.50 -2.71
CA VAL A 20 -5.53 -43.03 -2.87
C VAL A 20 -5.20 -42.99 -4.37
N ALA A 21 -4.05 -42.42 -4.73
CA ALA A 21 -3.45 -42.63 -6.04
C ALA A 21 -1.99 -43.06 -5.83
N GLU A 22 -1.64 -44.14 -6.50
CA GLU A 22 -0.47 -44.99 -6.31
C GLU A 22 0.88 -44.29 -6.51
N VAL A 23 1.85 -44.80 -5.76
CA VAL A 23 3.27 -44.53 -5.91
C VAL A 23 3.80 -45.33 -7.10
N LEU A 24 4.22 -44.65 -8.17
CA LEU A 24 5.10 -45.23 -9.18
C LEU A 24 6.51 -44.71 -8.97
N HIS A 25 7.34 -45.61 -8.44
CA HIS A 25 8.79 -45.48 -8.41
C HIS A 25 9.33 -45.63 -9.84
N CYS A 26 10.08 -44.64 -10.32
CA CYS A 26 10.96 -44.84 -11.45
C CYS A 26 12.29 -44.13 -11.17
N THR A 27 13.29 -44.95 -10.83
CA THR A 27 14.70 -44.58 -10.73
C THR A 27 15.24 -44.22 -12.10
N ASN A 28 15.83 -43.03 -12.25
CA ASN A 28 17.00 -42.89 -13.12
C ASN A 28 17.85 -41.68 -12.76
N THR A 29 19.12 -41.96 -12.49
CA THR A 29 20.21 -41.04 -12.17
C THR A 29 20.64 -40.21 -13.38
N ARG A 30 20.73 -38.88 -13.23
CA ARG A 30 21.78 -38.05 -13.87
C ARG A 30 21.76 -36.61 -13.34
N ASN A 31 22.93 -36.16 -12.89
CA ASN A 31 23.24 -34.79 -12.49
C ASN A 31 22.90 -33.80 -13.62
N ASN A 32 22.14 -32.75 -13.29
CA ASN A 32 22.19 -31.47 -13.99
C ASN A 32 21.64 -30.36 -13.10
N HIS A 33 22.42 -29.27 -12.97
CA HIS A 33 22.06 -28.06 -12.26
C HIS A 33 20.75 -27.48 -12.80
N ARG A 34 19.67 -27.58 -12.02
CA ARG A 34 18.36 -26.98 -12.32
C ARG A 34 18.21 -25.66 -11.58
N THR A 35 18.23 -24.56 -12.32
CA THR A 35 17.57 -23.30 -11.97
C THR A 35 16.11 -23.59 -11.63
N ARG A 36 15.72 -23.38 -10.36
CA ARG A 36 14.33 -23.54 -9.91
C ARG A 36 13.49 -22.38 -10.44
N GLN A 37 12.86 -22.55 -11.60
CA GLN A 37 11.72 -21.72 -11.99
C GLN A 37 10.54 -22.03 -11.05
N LEU A 38 10.25 -21.10 -10.13
CA LEU A 38 9.05 -21.10 -9.30
C LEU A 38 7.84 -20.73 -10.16
N LYS A 39 6.97 -21.71 -10.42
CA LYS A 39 5.68 -21.50 -11.07
C LYS A 39 4.70 -20.97 -10.03
N VAL A 40 4.52 -19.65 -9.98
CA VAL A 40 3.46 -19.01 -9.18
C VAL A 40 2.15 -19.15 -9.93
N LYS A 41 1.16 -19.81 -9.31
CA LYS A 41 -0.23 -19.83 -9.80
C LYS A 41 -0.81 -18.44 -9.54
N CYS A 42 -0.98 -17.65 -10.60
CA CYS A 42 -1.73 -16.39 -10.54
C CYS A 42 -3.16 -16.65 -10.03
N SER A 43 -3.76 -15.64 -9.39
CA SER A 43 -5.09 -15.69 -8.76
C SER A 43 -6.25 -16.14 -9.68
N TRP A 44 -6.02 -16.20 -10.98
CA TRP A 44 -7.00 -16.44 -12.04
C TRP A 44 -7.32 -17.91 -12.31
N ASN A 45 -7.52 -18.75 -11.30
CA ASN A 45 -8.06 -20.10 -11.53
C ASN A 45 -8.86 -20.60 -10.31
N SER A 46 -10.18 -20.53 -10.43
CA SER A 46 -11.16 -21.21 -9.57
C SER A 46 -12.21 -21.89 -10.48
N GLU A 47 -12.28 -23.22 -10.49
CA GLU A 47 -13.42 -23.98 -11.06
C GLU A 47 -14.58 -24.10 -10.03
N PRO A 48 -15.79 -24.60 -10.40
CA PRO A 48 -16.63 -24.27 -11.54
C PRO A 48 -17.97 -23.68 -11.05
N GLY A 49 -18.38 -22.56 -11.63
CA GLY A 49 -19.69 -21.97 -11.32
C GLY A 49 -19.92 -20.72 -12.15
N LYS A 50 -20.06 -20.88 -13.48
CA LYS A 50 -20.22 -19.75 -14.43
C LYS A 50 -21.27 -18.72 -13.98
N ALA A 51 -22.35 -19.17 -13.35
CA ALA A 51 -23.41 -18.30 -12.81
C ALA A 51 -22.98 -17.47 -11.57
N ARG A 52 -22.19 -18.05 -10.65
CA ARG A 52 -21.66 -17.30 -9.49
C ARG A 52 -20.63 -16.26 -9.93
N VAL A 53 -19.73 -16.65 -10.83
CA VAL A 53 -18.72 -15.73 -11.39
C VAL A 53 -19.39 -14.57 -12.14
N ALA A 54 -20.40 -14.87 -12.98
CA ALA A 54 -21.17 -13.84 -13.67
C ALA A 54 -21.89 -12.87 -12.70
N ASN A 55 -22.47 -13.39 -11.60
CA ASN A 55 -23.11 -12.55 -10.58
C ASN A 55 -22.11 -11.67 -9.80
N HIS A 56 -20.91 -12.17 -9.47
CA HIS A 56 -19.86 -11.36 -8.84
C HIS A 56 -19.35 -10.26 -9.80
N VAL A 57 -19.16 -10.60 -11.07
CA VAL A 57 -18.72 -9.64 -12.11
C VAL A 57 -19.75 -8.54 -12.33
N ALA A 58 -21.04 -8.88 -12.45
CA ALA A 58 -22.12 -7.90 -12.59
C ALA A 58 -22.25 -6.98 -11.35
N LYS A 59 -21.98 -7.53 -10.15
CA LYS A 59 -22.01 -6.78 -8.89
C LYS A 59 -20.83 -5.80 -8.76
N LEU A 60 -19.63 -6.16 -9.21
CA LEU A 60 -18.45 -5.28 -9.13
C LEU A 60 -18.61 -4.02 -9.99
N GLY A 61 -18.96 -4.18 -11.27
CA GLY A 61 -19.14 -3.05 -12.19
C GLY A 61 -20.27 -2.10 -11.78
N GLN A 62 -21.31 -2.59 -11.10
CA GLN A 62 -22.40 -1.73 -10.60
C GLN A 62 -22.02 -0.99 -9.30
N LYS A 63 -21.17 -1.61 -8.47
CA LYS A 63 -20.78 -1.10 -7.14
C LYS A 63 -19.37 -0.54 -7.09
N TRP A 64 -18.72 -0.32 -8.23
CA TRP A 64 -17.29 0.03 -8.25
C TRP A 64 -16.99 1.27 -7.41
N ARG A 65 -17.89 2.27 -7.39
CA ARG A 65 -17.73 3.48 -6.58
C ARG A 65 -17.75 3.18 -5.08
N GLU A 66 -18.52 2.19 -4.64
CA GLU A 66 -18.53 1.72 -3.25
C GLU A 66 -17.17 1.09 -2.89
N TYR A 67 -16.63 0.25 -3.77
CA TYR A 67 -15.31 -0.39 -3.58
C TYR A 67 -14.15 0.60 -3.70
N GLN A 68 -14.33 1.69 -4.44
CA GLN A 68 -13.44 2.85 -4.47
C GLN A 68 -13.65 3.81 -3.28
N GLY A 69 -14.56 3.47 -2.35
CA GLY A 69 -14.68 4.17 -1.08
C GLY A 69 -15.53 5.44 -1.12
N ILE A 70 -16.44 5.61 -2.07
CA ILE A 70 -17.32 6.80 -2.13
C ILE A 70 -18.06 7.05 -0.81
N ARG A 71 -18.36 5.98 -0.05
CA ARG A 71 -18.94 5.98 1.30
C ARG A 71 -17.94 5.60 2.41
N ASN A 72 -16.64 5.87 2.20
CA ASN A 72 -15.57 5.53 3.14
C ASN A 72 -15.58 4.06 3.61
N TRP A 73 -15.93 3.13 2.70
CA TRP A 73 -16.02 1.69 2.95
C TRP A 73 -16.88 1.30 4.16
N GLU A 74 -17.88 2.12 4.51
CA GLU A 74 -18.84 1.82 5.58
C GLU A 74 -19.52 0.47 5.34
N GLY A 75 -19.45 -0.42 6.33
CA GLY A 75 -20.02 -1.77 6.26
C GLY A 75 -19.25 -2.78 5.40
N LEU A 76 -18.08 -2.42 4.84
CA LEU A 76 -17.29 -3.31 3.99
C LEU A 76 -15.98 -3.81 4.62
N LEU A 77 -15.57 -3.23 5.76
CA LEU A 77 -14.26 -3.52 6.37
C LEU A 77 -14.32 -4.53 7.54
N ASP A 78 -15.46 -4.66 8.21
CA ASP A 78 -15.64 -5.57 9.35
C ASP A 78 -17.11 -6.06 9.44
N PRO A 79 -17.44 -7.27 8.96
CA PRO A 79 -16.55 -8.20 8.26
C PRO A 79 -16.05 -7.64 6.92
N LEU A 80 -14.86 -8.06 6.50
CA LEU A 80 -14.26 -7.63 5.22
C LEU A 80 -15.01 -8.29 4.05
N ASP A 81 -15.70 -7.47 3.25
CA ASP A 81 -16.42 -7.89 2.05
C ASP A 81 -15.47 -8.60 1.07
N ASP A 82 -15.93 -9.71 0.50
CA ASP A 82 -15.08 -10.55 -0.35
C ASP A 82 -14.69 -9.83 -1.65
N ASP A 83 -15.57 -9.07 -2.29
CA ASP A 83 -15.22 -8.36 -3.52
C ASP A 83 -14.21 -7.23 -3.22
N LEU A 84 -14.39 -6.52 -2.10
CA LEU A 84 -13.40 -5.54 -1.62
C LEU A 84 -12.04 -6.19 -1.30
N ARG A 85 -12.03 -7.36 -0.66
CA ARG A 85 -10.80 -8.13 -0.40
C ARG A 85 -10.06 -8.43 -1.69
N HIS A 86 -10.76 -8.89 -2.73
CA HIS A 86 -10.14 -9.18 -4.03
C HIS A 86 -9.55 -7.93 -4.67
N GLU A 87 -10.23 -6.77 -4.61
CA GLU A 87 -9.67 -5.52 -5.13
C GLU A 87 -8.45 -5.05 -4.33
N ILE A 88 -8.46 -5.13 -2.99
CA ILE A 88 -7.28 -4.80 -2.18
C ILE A 88 -6.09 -5.69 -2.57
N LEU A 89 -6.30 -7.01 -2.70
CA LEU A 89 -5.24 -7.93 -3.12
C LEU A 89 -4.74 -7.62 -4.54
N ARG A 90 -5.65 -7.28 -5.47
CA ARG A 90 -5.31 -6.87 -6.83
C ARG A 90 -4.40 -5.64 -6.85
N TYR A 91 -4.71 -4.62 -6.06
CA TYR A 91 -3.83 -3.45 -5.91
C TYR A 91 -2.48 -3.81 -5.26
N GLY A 92 -2.48 -4.75 -4.32
CA GLY A 92 -1.27 -5.37 -3.77
C GLY A 92 -0.37 -6.02 -4.84
N ASP A 93 -0.95 -6.75 -5.78
CA ASP A 93 -0.21 -7.39 -6.88
C ASP A 93 0.48 -6.36 -7.79
N PHE A 94 -0.12 -5.18 -8.02
CA PHE A 94 0.52 -4.10 -8.77
C PHE A 94 1.75 -3.53 -8.02
N VAL A 95 1.69 -3.46 -6.69
CA VAL A 95 2.85 -3.06 -5.86
C VAL A 95 3.93 -4.14 -5.88
N GLU A 96 3.58 -5.42 -5.75
CA GLU A 96 4.53 -6.54 -5.87
C GLU A 96 5.20 -6.55 -7.26
N ALA A 97 4.45 -6.25 -8.32
CA ALA A 97 5.03 -6.08 -9.65
C ALA A 97 6.07 -4.96 -9.66
N ALA A 98 5.82 -3.83 -8.98
CA ALA A 98 6.82 -2.77 -8.86
C ALA A 98 8.11 -3.25 -8.18
N TYR A 99 8.01 -4.01 -7.09
CA TYR A 99 9.17 -4.61 -6.44
C TYR A 99 9.93 -5.56 -7.38
N ARG A 100 9.23 -6.45 -8.09
CA ARG A 100 9.88 -7.44 -8.97
C ARG A 100 10.61 -6.81 -10.15
N CYS A 101 10.14 -5.66 -10.62
CA CYS A 101 10.74 -4.93 -11.73
C CYS A 101 11.98 -4.13 -11.35
N PHE A 102 12.17 -3.79 -10.07
CA PHE A 102 13.29 -2.97 -9.65
C PHE A 102 14.60 -3.77 -9.50
N GLU A 103 15.69 -3.25 -10.06
CA GLU A 103 17.02 -3.84 -9.88
C GLU A 103 17.62 -3.45 -8.52
N PHE A 104 17.66 -4.44 -7.63
CA PHE A 104 18.17 -4.31 -6.26
C PHE A 104 19.66 -4.64 -6.15
N ASP A 105 20.24 -5.34 -7.13
CA ASP A 105 21.66 -5.68 -7.09
C ASP A 105 22.51 -4.44 -7.31
N THR A 106 23.17 -3.96 -6.24
CA THR A 106 24.04 -2.78 -6.27
C THR A 106 25.28 -2.98 -7.14
N ALA A 107 25.66 -4.23 -7.44
CA ALA A 107 26.76 -4.54 -8.35
C ALA A 107 26.32 -4.48 -9.82
N SER A 108 25.02 -4.47 -10.11
CA SER A 108 24.50 -4.41 -11.48
C SER A 108 24.69 -3.01 -12.09
N PRO A 109 25.09 -2.91 -13.38
CA PRO A 109 25.10 -1.63 -14.08
C PRO A 109 23.69 -1.01 -14.19
N ASP A 110 22.66 -1.85 -14.14
CA ASP A 110 21.25 -1.47 -14.20
C ASP A 110 20.65 -1.24 -12.81
N TYR A 111 21.48 -1.22 -11.75
CA TYR A 111 21.03 -0.87 -10.39
C TYR A 111 20.18 0.40 -10.41
N ALA A 112 19.13 0.36 -9.59
CA ALA A 112 18.15 1.42 -9.42
C ALA A 112 17.26 1.73 -10.63
N THR A 113 17.22 0.86 -11.63
CA THR A 113 16.36 0.97 -12.82
C THR A 113 15.32 -0.15 -12.89
N CYS A 114 14.45 -0.09 -13.91
CA CYS A 114 13.47 -1.14 -14.19
C CYS A 114 14.08 -2.21 -15.11
N LYS A 115 14.00 -3.48 -14.71
CA LYS A 115 14.52 -4.64 -15.46
C LYS A 115 13.81 -4.92 -16.77
N PHE A 116 12.56 -4.44 -16.92
CA PHE A 116 11.69 -4.81 -18.03
C PHE A 116 11.24 -3.58 -18.82
N THR A 117 10.99 -3.78 -20.11
CA THR A 117 10.37 -2.76 -20.96
C THR A 117 8.91 -2.57 -20.57
N LYS A 118 8.34 -1.39 -20.86
CA LYS A 118 6.94 -1.07 -20.56
C LYS A 118 5.97 -2.13 -21.09
N ASP A 119 6.21 -2.63 -22.30
CA ASP A 119 5.31 -3.58 -22.97
C ASP A 119 5.35 -4.99 -22.38
N THR A 120 6.45 -5.37 -21.72
CA THR A 120 6.62 -6.74 -21.18
C THR A 120 6.56 -6.79 -19.65
N MET A 121 6.55 -5.63 -18.99
CA MET A 121 6.67 -5.50 -17.55
C MET A 121 5.59 -6.31 -16.78
N LEU A 122 4.32 -6.10 -17.12
CA LEU A 122 3.21 -6.76 -16.44
C LEU A 122 3.18 -8.27 -16.74
N ASP A 123 3.47 -8.67 -17.98
CA ASP A 123 3.58 -10.08 -18.35
C ASP A 123 4.63 -10.82 -17.51
N ARG A 124 5.84 -10.24 -17.41
CA ARG A 124 6.95 -10.80 -16.62
C ARG A 124 6.65 -10.87 -15.13
N CYS A 125 5.76 -10.02 -14.64
CA CYS A 125 5.30 -10.02 -13.25
C CYS A 125 4.06 -10.89 -13.00
N GLY A 126 3.49 -11.55 -14.00
CA GLY A 126 2.29 -12.38 -13.85
C GLY A 126 0.96 -11.61 -13.92
N LEU A 127 1.02 -10.35 -14.35
CA LEU A 127 -0.13 -9.47 -14.57
C LEU A 127 -0.49 -9.31 -16.05
N GLY A 128 0.04 -10.16 -16.93
CA GLY A 128 -0.22 -10.07 -18.37
C GLY A 128 -1.68 -10.21 -18.80
N ARG A 129 -2.48 -10.91 -17.99
CA ARG A 129 -3.92 -11.08 -18.19
C ARG A 129 -4.76 -10.11 -17.37
N SER A 130 -4.17 -9.06 -16.83
CA SER A 130 -4.88 -8.08 -16.00
C SER A 130 -5.74 -7.12 -16.81
N GLY A 131 -5.51 -6.99 -18.12
CA GLY A 131 -6.15 -5.97 -18.96
C GLY A 131 -5.47 -4.59 -18.89
N TYR A 132 -4.36 -4.45 -18.16
CA TYR A 132 -3.62 -3.19 -18.02
C TYR A 132 -2.39 -3.13 -18.92
N LYS A 133 -2.06 -1.93 -19.38
CA LYS A 133 -0.81 -1.62 -20.09
C LYS A 133 -0.06 -0.52 -19.36
N VAL A 134 1.26 -0.68 -19.23
CA VAL A 134 2.12 0.35 -18.61
C VAL A 134 2.30 1.51 -19.56
N SER A 135 1.89 2.70 -19.13
CA SER A 135 1.98 3.91 -19.95
C SER A 135 3.24 4.73 -19.65
N LYS A 136 3.61 4.86 -18.37
CA LYS A 136 4.77 5.66 -17.93
C LYS A 136 5.55 4.94 -16.82
N ASN A 137 6.87 4.90 -16.96
CA ASN A 137 7.79 4.57 -15.86
C ASN A 137 8.00 5.80 -14.99
N LEU A 138 8.04 5.65 -13.67
CA LEU A 138 8.20 6.74 -12.71
C LEU A 138 9.55 6.65 -12.00
N HIS A 139 10.22 7.80 -11.86
CA HIS A 139 11.48 7.92 -11.15
C HIS A 139 11.37 8.98 -10.06
N ALA A 140 12.11 8.79 -8.98
CA ALA A 140 12.23 9.76 -7.89
C ALA A 140 13.71 10.06 -7.63
N THR A 141 14.00 11.33 -7.39
CA THR A 141 15.31 11.82 -6.99
C THR A 141 15.30 12.15 -5.52
N CYS A 142 16.32 11.74 -4.78
CA CYS A 142 16.49 12.17 -3.39
C CYS A 142 17.78 12.97 -3.25
N GLU A 143 17.67 14.18 -2.73
CA GLU A 143 18.80 15.05 -2.36
C GLU A 143 19.35 14.75 -0.96
N VAL A 144 18.74 13.83 -0.21
CA VAL A 144 19.14 13.55 1.18
C VAL A 144 20.39 12.68 1.21
N GLN A 145 21.40 13.17 1.93
CA GLN A 145 22.66 12.48 2.18
C GLN A 145 22.40 11.16 2.92
N MET A 146 22.70 10.02 2.26
CA MET A 146 22.55 8.69 2.84
C MET A 146 23.66 8.41 3.89
N PRO A 147 23.38 7.60 4.93
CA PRO A 147 24.32 7.33 6.02
C PRO A 147 25.58 6.62 5.55
N GLY A 148 26.70 6.94 6.19
CA GLY A 148 28.07 6.69 5.71
C GLY A 148 28.55 5.23 5.64
N TRP A 149 27.66 4.24 5.78
CA TRP A 149 27.96 2.82 5.64
C TRP A 149 27.36 2.20 4.37
N ILE A 150 26.53 2.95 3.63
CA ILE A 150 26.32 2.66 2.20
C ILE A 150 27.61 3.05 1.51
N ASP A 151 28.39 2.02 1.20
CA ASP A 151 29.75 2.10 0.69
C ASP A 151 29.82 3.11 -0.45
N ARG A 152 30.70 4.12 -0.32
CA ARG A 152 30.89 5.21 -1.28
C ARG A 152 31.54 4.75 -2.60
N THR A 153 31.56 3.45 -2.88
CA THR A 153 32.48 2.82 -3.83
C THR A 153 31.83 2.18 -5.05
N SER A 154 30.51 2.26 -5.27
CA SER A 154 29.93 1.76 -6.55
C SER A 154 28.68 2.51 -7.01
N SER A 155 28.73 3.01 -8.26
CA SER A 155 27.64 3.46 -9.16
C SER A 155 26.52 4.42 -8.69
N TRP A 156 26.32 4.67 -7.39
CA TRP A 156 25.27 5.59 -6.91
C TRP A 156 25.62 7.06 -7.15
N SER A 157 26.91 7.40 -7.18
CA SER A 157 27.42 8.75 -7.41
C SER A 157 27.10 9.32 -8.81
N SER A 158 26.62 8.50 -9.75
CA SER A 158 26.29 8.91 -11.13
C SER A 158 24.80 8.91 -11.45
N LYS A 159 23.94 8.28 -10.63
CA LYS A 159 22.49 8.21 -10.86
C LYS A 159 21.74 8.94 -9.76
N ASN A 160 21.51 10.23 -9.96
CA ASN A 160 20.72 11.08 -9.05
C ASN A 160 19.21 10.75 -9.08
N SER A 161 18.76 9.69 -9.76
CA SER A 161 17.35 9.33 -9.88
C SER A 161 17.18 7.81 -9.90
N SER A 162 16.17 7.31 -9.19
CA SER A 162 15.88 5.87 -9.04
C SER A 162 14.46 5.57 -9.50
N TRP A 163 14.28 4.46 -10.21
CA TRP A 163 12.96 3.97 -10.59
C TRP A 163 12.15 3.61 -9.34
N ILE A 164 10.94 4.16 -9.22
CA ILE A 164 10.11 4.05 -8.01
C ILE A 164 8.75 3.43 -8.26
N GLY A 165 8.33 3.32 -9.51
CA GLY A 165 7.00 2.84 -9.85
C GLY A 165 6.61 3.10 -11.29
N TYR A 166 5.31 3.02 -11.56
CA TYR A 166 4.76 3.16 -12.90
C TYR A 166 3.30 3.59 -12.88
N VAL A 167 2.85 4.09 -14.03
CA VAL A 167 1.43 4.31 -14.36
C VAL A 167 1.01 3.22 -15.33
N ALA A 168 -0.12 2.57 -15.07
CA ALA A 168 -0.74 1.61 -15.94
C ALA A 168 -2.22 1.97 -16.17
N VAL A 169 -2.69 1.78 -17.39
CA VAL A 169 -4.08 2.08 -17.79
C VAL A 169 -4.76 0.78 -18.18
N CYS A 170 -5.97 0.55 -17.68
CA CYS A 170 -6.83 -0.53 -18.15
C CYS A 170 -7.22 -0.24 -19.61
N ASP A 171 -6.81 -1.09 -20.53
CA ASP A 171 -6.99 -0.91 -21.98
C ASP A 171 -7.74 -2.09 -22.64
N ASP A 172 -8.18 -3.04 -21.82
CA ASP A 172 -8.96 -4.19 -22.26
C ASP A 172 -10.46 -3.94 -22.03
N ASP A 173 -11.26 -4.06 -23.09
CA ASP A 173 -12.70 -3.75 -23.05
C ASP A 173 -13.49 -4.69 -22.12
N GLU A 174 -13.09 -5.96 -22.01
CA GLU A 174 -13.74 -6.92 -21.10
C GLU A 174 -13.47 -6.56 -19.64
N GLU A 175 -12.21 -6.21 -19.31
CA GLU A 175 -11.83 -5.77 -17.97
C GLU A 175 -12.48 -4.42 -17.60
N ILE A 176 -12.57 -3.47 -18.54
CA ILE A 176 -13.28 -2.20 -18.36
C ILE A 176 -14.76 -2.45 -18.06
N ALA A 177 -15.40 -3.35 -18.81
CA ALA A 177 -16.79 -3.73 -18.57
C ALA A 177 -16.96 -4.42 -17.20
N ARG A 178 -16.03 -5.31 -16.81
CA ARG A 178 -16.01 -5.97 -15.48
C ARG A 178 -15.88 -4.96 -14.34
N LEU A 179 -15.03 -3.96 -14.51
CA LEU A 179 -14.76 -2.90 -13.54
C LEU A 179 -15.85 -1.81 -13.54
N GLY A 180 -16.67 -1.73 -14.60
CA GLY A 180 -17.69 -0.69 -14.80
C GLY A 180 -17.11 0.70 -15.10
N ARG A 181 -15.81 0.78 -15.42
CA ARG A 181 -15.04 2.01 -15.65
C ARG A 181 -13.67 1.69 -16.25
N ARG A 182 -13.05 2.68 -16.87
CA ARG A 182 -11.60 2.64 -17.10
C ARG A 182 -10.88 3.01 -15.81
N ASP A 183 -10.00 2.14 -15.36
CA ASP A 183 -9.21 2.37 -14.15
C ASP A 183 -7.74 2.61 -14.54
N VAL A 184 -7.14 3.62 -13.91
CA VAL A 184 -5.72 3.96 -14.02
C VAL A 184 -5.08 3.60 -12.70
N VAL A 185 -4.04 2.77 -12.74
CA VAL A 185 -3.27 2.38 -11.56
C VAL A 185 -1.93 3.11 -11.56
N ILE A 186 -1.64 3.84 -10.48
CA ILE A 186 -0.31 4.37 -10.19
C ILE A 186 0.28 3.54 -9.05
N ALA A 187 1.28 2.74 -9.34
CA ALA A 187 1.85 1.80 -8.37
C ALA A 187 3.27 2.20 -7.96
N TYR A 188 3.50 2.33 -6.65
CA TYR A 188 4.79 2.70 -6.07
C TYR A 188 5.35 1.58 -5.19
N ARG A 189 6.62 1.23 -5.41
CA ARG A 189 7.36 0.39 -4.45
C ARG A 189 7.81 1.20 -3.23
N GLY A 190 8.07 0.51 -2.13
CA GLY A 190 8.87 1.03 -1.02
C GLY A 190 10.37 0.88 -1.27
N THR A 191 11.18 1.15 -0.25
CA THR A 191 12.64 0.99 -0.30
C THR A 191 13.06 -0.41 0.16
N ALA A 192 14.23 -0.88 -0.28
CA ALA A 192 14.77 -2.18 0.13
C ALA A 192 15.00 -2.25 1.66
N THR A 193 15.42 -1.11 2.23
CA THR A 193 15.71 -0.94 3.66
C THR A 193 14.85 0.19 4.23
N CYS A 194 13.55 -0.08 4.40
CA CYS A 194 12.58 0.94 4.82
C CYS A 194 12.93 1.63 6.15
N LEU A 195 13.55 0.92 7.08
CA LEU A 195 13.97 1.46 8.38
C LEU A 195 15.06 2.54 8.24
N GLU A 196 16.06 2.30 7.41
CA GLU A 196 17.12 3.29 7.13
C GLU A 196 16.56 4.56 6.51
N TRP A 197 15.58 4.42 5.62
CA TRP A 197 14.89 5.56 5.05
C TRP A 197 14.10 6.33 6.10
N ILE A 198 13.35 5.66 6.97
CA ILE A 198 12.58 6.33 8.01
C ILE A 198 13.49 7.06 9.01
N GLU A 199 14.65 6.50 9.33
CA GLU A 199 15.67 7.17 10.15
C GLU A 199 16.27 8.40 9.43
N ASN A 200 16.53 8.29 8.13
CA ASN A 200 17.03 9.40 7.29
C ASN A 200 15.98 10.49 7.08
N LEU A 201 14.69 10.12 7.09
CA LEU A 201 13.54 11.00 7.00
C LEU A 201 13.28 11.63 8.38
N ARG A 202 14.19 12.52 8.82
CA ARG A 202 13.98 13.37 9.99
C ARG A 202 12.55 13.91 9.97
N ALA A 203 11.85 13.85 11.11
CA ALA A 203 10.43 14.14 11.27
C ALA A 203 10.04 15.62 11.06
N THR A 204 10.76 16.35 10.20
CA THR A 204 10.52 17.74 9.89
C THR A 204 9.36 17.87 8.91
N LEU A 205 8.26 18.48 9.39
CA LEU A 205 7.19 18.95 8.52
C LEU A 205 7.63 20.18 7.76
N THR A 206 7.22 20.29 6.50
CA THR A 206 7.42 21.46 5.65
C THR A 206 6.12 21.84 4.94
N SER A 207 5.97 23.12 4.63
CA SER A 207 4.78 23.63 3.94
C SER A 207 4.80 23.20 2.48
N LEU A 208 3.62 22.93 1.92
CA LEU A 208 3.45 22.78 0.48
C LEU A 208 3.67 24.15 -0.19
N SER A 209 4.37 24.17 -1.34
CA SER A 209 4.93 25.38 -1.95
C SER A 209 3.92 26.45 -2.42
N ASN A 210 2.62 26.20 -2.32
CA ASN A 210 1.56 27.09 -2.78
C ASN A 210 0.48 27.38 -1.71
N ASP A 211 0.70 27.00 -0.44
CA ASP A 211 -0.28 27.27 0.62
C ASP A 211 -0.13 28.68 1.20
N VAL A 212 -1.00 29.59 0.75
CA VAL A 212 -1.05 30.99 1.19
C VAL A 212 -1.75 31.15 2.55
N SER A 213 -2.20 30.05 3.16
CA SER A 213 -2.83 30.09 4.49
C SER A 213 -1.87 30.65 5.55
N PRO A 214 -2.40 31.27 6.63
CA PRO A 214 -1.61 31.63 7.80
C PRO A 214 -0.85 30.41 8.32
N GLU A 215 0.37 30.57 8.84
CA GLU A 215 1.26 29.45 9.21
C GLU A 215 0.58 28.37 10.06
N ARG A 216 -0.25 28.78 11.02
CA ARG A 216 -1.01 27.89 11.91
C ARG A 216 -2.08 27.03 11.22
N LYS A 217 -2.44 27.34 9.98
CA LYS A 217 -3.43 26.64 9.15
C LYS A 217 -2.83 25.96 7.92
N ARG A 218 -1.51 26.02 7.74
CA ARG A 218 -0.86 25.47 6.55
C ARG A 218 -0.91 23.95 6.54
N ALA A 219 -1.25 23.39 5.39
CA ALA A 219 -1.03 21.99 5.08
C ALA A 219 0.48 21.74 4.99
N MET A 220 0.94 20.87 5.88
CA MET A 220 2.35 20.50 5.97
C MET A 220 2.50 19.01 5.78
N VAL A 221 3.58 18.63 5.09
CA VAL A 221 3.94 17.24 4.80
C VAL A 221 5.38 16.98 5.24
N GLN A 222 5.74 15.71 5.43
CA GLN A 222 7.11 15.35 5.78
C GLN A 222 8.06 15.78 4.66
N LYS A 223 9.15 16.47 5.04
CA LYS A 223 10.06 17.14 4.09
C LYS A 223 10.71 16.19 3.09
N GLY A 224 11.12 15.00 3.52
CA GLY A 224 11.78 14.04 2.64
C GLY A 224 10.84 13.39 1.62
N PHE A 225 9.60 13.06 1.99
CA PHE A 225 8.58 12.63 1.04
C PHE A 225 8.30 13.71 0.01
N LEU A 226 8.16 14.97 0.44
CA LEU A 226 7.98 16.09 -0.48
C LEU A 226 9.18 16.26 -1.41
N SER A 227 10.40 16.24 -0.88
CA SER A 227 11.62 16.34 -1.67
C SER A 227 11.69 15.24 -2.73
N MET A 228 11.45 13.97 -2.36
CA MET A 228 11.43 12.87 -3.34
C MET A 228 10.35 13.04 -4.42
N TYR A 229 9.22 13.65 -4.05
CA TYR A 229 8.13 13.90 -4.97
C TYR A 229 8.43 15.07 -5.93
N THR A 230 9.11 16.13 -5.47
CA THR A 230 9.25 17.39 -6.22
C THR A 230 10.62 17.67 -6.79
N THR A 231 11.67 17.00 -6.34
CA THR A 231 13.03 17.25 -6.83
C THR A 231 13.20 16.72 -8.26
N ALA A 232 13.70 17.59 -9.14
CA ALA A 232 14.13 17.26 -10.50
C ALA A 232 15.67 17.37 -10.59
N THR A 233 16.25 16.71 -11.59
CA THR A 233 17.66 16.88 -11.97
C THR A 233 17.74 17.54 -13.34
N PRO A 234 18.92 18.02 -13.78
CA PRO A 234 19.07 18.56 -15.14
C PRO A 234 18.69 17.57 -16.25
N THR A 235 18.70 16.27 -15.96
CA THR A 235 18.48 15.20 -16.93
C THR A 235 17.19 14.40 -16.69
N CYS A 236 16.53 14.57 -15.53
CA CYS A 236 15.34 13.83 -15.18
C CYS A 236 14.29 14.77 -14.55
N PRO A 237 13.05 14.80 -15.10
CA PRO A 237 11.95 15.54 -14.46
C PRO A 237 11.65 14.98 -13.06
N SER A 238 11.00 15.80 -12.23
CA SER A 238 10.55 15.33 -10.91
C SER A 238 9.45 14.28 -11.04
N LEU A 239 9.29 13.45 -10.01
CA LEU A 239 8.18 12.48 -9.95
C LEU A 239 6.83 13.18 -10.15
N ARG A 240 6.64 14.34 -9.51
CA ARG A 240 5.46 15.20 -9.65
C ARG A 240 5.20 15.57 -11.12
N ASP A 241 6.21 16.05 -11.82
CA ASP A 241 6.03 16.52 -13.20
C ASP A 241 5.71 15.35 -14.13
N MET A 242 6.36 14.19 -13.93
CA MET A 242 6.07 12.97 -14.67
C MET A 242 4.63 12.48 -14.47
N VAL A 243 4.13 12.50 -13.23
CA VAL A 243 2.74 12.13 -12.92
C VAL A 243 1.79 13.14 -13.57
N ARG A 244 2.02 14.44 -13.39
CA ARG A 244 1.13 15.48 -13.94
C ARG A 244 1.05 15.41 -15.46
N GLU A 245 2.19 15.28 -16.13
CA GLU A 245 2.24 15.12 -17.60
C GLU A 245 1.40 13.92 -18.05
N GLU A 246 1.60 12.77 -17.40
CA GLU A 246 0.90 11.54 -17.77
C GLU A 246 -0.60 11.59 -17.43
N MET A 247 -0.97 12.21 -16.31
CA MET A 247 -2.36 12.41 -15.93
C MET A 247 -3.09 13.36 -16.86
N SER A 248 -2.45 14.45 -17.30
CA SER A 248 -3.00 15.34 -18.33
C SER A 248 -3.34 14.55 -19.60
N ARG A 249 -2.38 13.76 -20.10
CA ARG A 249 -2.56 12.92 -21.28
C ARG A 249 -3.72 11.93 -21.13
N ILE A 250 -3.81 11.25 -19.99
CA ILE A 250 -4.87 10.28 -19.69
C ILE A 250 -6.24 10.95 -19.62
N ILE A 251 -6.36 12.09 -18.95
CA ILE A 251 -7.63 12.83 -18.81
C ILE A 251 -8.08 13.35 -20.19
N GLU A 252 -7.16 13.85 -21.01
CA GLU A 252 -7.46 14.28 -22.38
C GLU A 252 -7.92 13.11 -23.26
N THR A 253 -7.31 11.93 -23.11
CA THR A 253 -7.62 10.75 -23.94
C THR A 253 -8.94 10.08 -23.53
N TYR A 254 -9.17 9.91 -22.22
CA TYR A 254 -10.23 9.06 -21.67
C TYR A 254 -11.25 9.81 -20.79
N GLY A 255 -11.17 11.14 -20.70
CA GLY A 255 -12.02 11.94 -19.80
C GLY A 255 -13.51 11.95 -20.16
N ASN A 256 -13.88 11.46 -21.35
CA ASN A 256 -15.27 11.41 -21.83
C ASN A 256 -16.01 10.12 -21.42
N GLU A 257 -15.33 9.16 -20.78
CA GLU A 257 -15.92 7.93 -20.26
C GLU A 257 -15.70 7.81 -18.74
N PRO A 258 -16.39 6.89 -18.04
CA PRO A 258 -16.17 6.70 -16.61
C PRO A 258 -14.72 6.32 -16.31
N LEU A 259 -13.97 7.25 -15.70
CA LEU A 259 -12.55 7.14 -15.38
C LEU A 259 -12.33 7.17 -13.86
N SER A 260 -11.47 6.29 -13.35
CA SER A 260 -10.95 6.33 -11.98
C SER A 260 -9.42 6.29 -11.96
N VAL A 261 -8.82 6.88 -10.93
CA VAL A 261 -7.39 6.79 -10.66
C VAL A 261 -7.20 6.12 -9.30
N THR A 262 -6.65 4.92 -9.31
CA THR A 262 -6.27 4.20 -8.10
C THR A 262 -4.76 4.27 -7.90
N ILE A 263 -4.33 4.81 -6.78
CA ILE A 263 -2.92 4.95 -6.43
C ILE A 263 -2.62 3.95 -5.32
N THR A 264 -1.61 3.12 -5.51
CA THR A 264 -1.25 2.09 -4.55
C THR A 264 0.24 2.10 -4.27
N GLY A 265 0.60 1.73 -3.05
CA GLY A 265 1.98 1.66 -2.66
C GLY A 265 2.18 1.06 -1.29
N HIS A 266 3.41 0.60 -1.08
CA HIS A 266 3.83 -0.01 0.17
C HIS A 266 4.94 0.82 0.84
N SER A 267 4.90 0.94 2.16
CA SER A 267 5.92 1.63 2.95
C SER A 267 6.18 3.07 2.45
N LEU A 268 7.40 3.42 1.99
CA LEU A 268 7.65 4.71 1.33
C LEU A 268 6.68 4.98 0.16
N GLY A 269 6.38 3.96 -0.65
CA GLY A 269 5.45 4.07 -1.77
C GLY A 269 4.03 4.46 -1.34
N ALA A 270 3.60 4.09 -0.12
CA ALA A 270 2.31 4.52 0.44
C ALA A 270 2.29 6.02 0.76
N ALA A 271 3.41 6.58 1.23
CA ALA A 271 3.54 8.01 1.47
C ALA A 271 3.50 8.79 0.16
N LEU A 272 4.25 8.34 -0.85
CA LEU A 272 4.22 8.91 -2.20
C LEU A 272 2.84 8.80 -2.84
N ALA A 273 2.14 7.68 -2.63
CA ALA A 273 0.78 7.49 -3.12
C ALA A 273 -0.19 8.57 -2.57
N THR A 274 -0.08 8.88 -1.28
CA THR A 274 -0.88 9.92 -0.62
C THR A 274 -0.56 11.32 -1.15
N LEU A 275 0.73 11.64 -1.34
CA LEU A 275 1.15 12.92 -1.94
C LEU A 275 0.68 13.05 -3.39
N THR A 276 0.76 11.97 -4.15
CA THR A 276 0.28 11.89 -5.54
C THR A 276 -1.21 12.18 -5.62
N ALA A 277 -2.01 11.61 -4.70
CA ALA A 277 -3.45 11.85 -4.66
C ALA A 277 -3.80 13.32 -4.37
N TYR A 278 -3.10 13.92 -3.41
CA TYR A 278 -3.23 15.34 -3.10
C TYR A 278 -2.90 16.20 -4.32
N ASP A 279 -1.79 15.89 -4.99
CA ASP A 279 -1.31 16.65 -6.13
C ASP A 279 -2.27 16.57 -7.32
N ILE A 280 -2.76 15.38 -7.66
CA ILE A 280 -3.73 15.19 -8.75
C ILE A 280 -5.02 15.97 -8.45
N THR A 281 -5.59 15.82 -7.27
CA THR A 281 -6.86 16.49 -6.92
C THR A 281 -6.74 18.00 -6.78
N SER A 282 -5.55 18.51 -6.42
CA SER A 282 -5.28 19.94 -6.34
C SER A 282 -4.94 20.57 -7.70
N THR A 283 -4.41 19.79 -8.64
CA THR A 283 -3.95 20.29 -9.95
C THR A 283 -5.06 20.23 -11.00
N PHE A 284 -5.86 19.15 -11.00
CA PHE A 284 -6.88 18.92 -12.02
C PHE A 284 -8.28 19.20 -11.46
N LYS A 285 -8.89 20.32 -11.87
CA LYS A 285 -10.23 20.77 -11.41
C LYS A 285 -11.34 19.74 -11.68
N ASN A 286 -11.27 19.04 -12.80
CA ASN A 286 -12.19 17.97 -13.18
C ASN A 286 -11.49 16.60 -13.03
N SER A 287 -10.76 16.41 -11.93
CA SER A 287 -10.08 15.13 -11.69
C SER A 287 -11.11 13.99 -11.62
N PRO A 288 -10.79 12.81 -12.20
CA PRO A 288 -11.58 11.60 -11.96
C PRO A 288 -11.57 11.22 -10.48
N MET A 289 -12.39 10.24 -10.09
CA MET A 289 -12.38 9.73 -8.72
C MET A 289 -10.97 9.20 -8.37
N VAL A 290 -10.33 9.80 -7.37
CA VAL A 290 -9.00 9.40 -6.89
C VAL A 290 -9.11 8.60 -5.60
N THR A 291 -8.56 7.38 -5.63
CA THR A 291 -8.53 6.47 -4.49
C THR A 291 -7.11 6.05 -4.19
N VAL A 292 -6.73 6.02 -2.92
CA VAL A 292 -5.46 5.45 -2.45
C VAL A 292 -5.74 4.15 -1.72
N VAL A 293 -5.06 3.07 -2.11
CA VAL A 293 -5.03 1.80 -1.37
C VAL A 293 -3.58 1.53 -0.99
N SER A 294 -3.25 1.74 0.28
CA SER A 294 -1.85 1.71 0.75
C SER A 294 -1.59 0.63 1.79
N PHE A 295 -0.37 0.08 1.76
CA PHE A 295 0.06 -1.01 2.65
C PHE A 295 1.21 -0.52 3.53
N GLY A 296 1.08 -0.65 4.85
CA GLY A 296 2.18 -0.32 5.77
C GLY A 296 2.72 1.10 5.66
N GLY A 297 1.88 2.06 5.27
CA GLY A 297 2.33 3.44 5.03
C GLY A 297 2.55 4.24 6.32
N PRO A 298 3.59 5.09 6.39
CA PRO A 298 3.78 6.03 7.49
C PRO A 298 2.81 7.21 7.40
N ARG A 299 2.75 8.03 8.44
CA ARG A 299 2.04 9.33 8.41
C ARG A 299 2.75 10.30 7.49
N VAL A 300 1.97 11.01 6.68
CA VAL A 300 2.50 11.85 5.58
C VAL A 300 2.52 13.33 5.94
N GLY A 301 1.51 13.82 6.65
CA GLY A 301 1.36 15.25 6.92
C GLY A 301 0.54 15.54 8.16
N ASN A 302 0.29 16.83 8.40
CA ASN A 302 -0.46 17.32 9.55
C ASN A 302 -1.98 17.24 9.34
N ARG A 303 -2.74 17.65 10.36
CA ARG A 303 -4.22 17.68 10.32
C ARG A 303 -4.79 18.57 9.20
N HIS A 304 -4.09 19.65 8.83
CA HIS A 304 -4.53 20.52 7.74
C HIS A 304 -4.38 19.83 6.38
N PHE A 305 -3.25 19.15 6.15
CA PHE A 305 -3.05 18.31 4.96
C PHE A 305 -4.12 17.21 4.86
N ARG A 306 -4.40 16.53 5.98
CA ARG A 306 -5.49 15.56 6.07
C ARG A 306 -6.83 16.17 5.65
N SER A 307 -7.19 17.31 6.24
CA SER A 307 -8.47 17.99 5.98
C SER A 307 -8.61 18.38 4.51
N GLN A 308 -7.55 18.94 3.90
CA GLN A 308 -7.56 19.29 2.47
C GLN A 308 -7.78 18.05 1.58
N LEU A 309 -7.10 16.93 1.87
CA LEU A 309 -7.28 15.68 1.15
C LEU A 309 -8.70 15.10 1.29
N GLU A 310 -9.25 15.07 2.50
CA GLU A 310 -10.59 14.55 2.75
C GLU A 310 -11.66 15.44 2.08
N ASN A 311 -11.45 16.76 2.06
CA ASN A 311 -12.35 17.73 1.42
C ASN A 311 -12.24 17.74 -0.11
N SER A 312 -11.12 17.29 -0.71
CA SER A 312 -10.98 17.19 -2.17
C SER A 312 -11.78 16.03 -2.76
N GLY A 313 -12.40 15.19 -1.93
CA GLY A 313 -13.11 13.98 -2.35
C GLY A 313 -12.21 12.76 -2.50
N THR A 314 -10.91 12.88 -2.21
CA THR A 314 -9.98 11.75 -2.23
C THR A 314 -10.37 10.72 -1.19
N ARG A 315 -10.37 9.43 -1.59
CA ARG A 315 -10.63 8.31 -0.67
C ARG A 315 -9.33 7.57 -0.40
N ILE A 316 -9.01 7.35 0.86
CA ILE A 316 -7.75 6.69 1.26
C ILE A 316 -8.08 5.51 2.18
N LEU A 317 -7.72 4.31 1.75
CA LEU A 317 -7.77 3.08 2.53
C LEU A 317 -6.35 2.66 2.89
N ARG A 318 -6.04 2.67 4.18
CA ARG A 318 -4.77 2.25 4.76
C ARG A 318 -4.88 0.85 5.33
N ILE A 319 -4.12 -0.07 4.79
CA ILE A 319 -3.99 -1.42 5.32
C ILE A 319 -2.83 -1.37 6.32
N VAL A 320 -3.17 -1.57 7.59
CA VAL A 320 -2.27 -1.39 8.72
C VAL A 320 -2.11 -2.70 9.47
N ASN A 321 -0.88 -3.11 9.75
CA ASN A 321 -0.60 -4.22 10.63
C ASN A 321 -0.28 -3.71 12.03
N ALA A 322 -1.03 -4.11 13.05
CA ALA A 322 -0.85 -3.64 14.43
C ALA A 322 0.55 -3.93 15.00
N THR A 323 1.22 -4.96 14.47
CA THR A 323 2.60 -5.35 14.83
C THR A 323 3.67 -4.61 14.06
N ASP A 324 3.29 -3.82 13.05
CA ASP A 324 4.21 -3.03 12.24
C ASP A 324 4.35 -1.61 12.80
N VAL A 325 5.56 -1.28 13.25
CA VAL A 325 5.89 0.03 13.83
C VAL A 325 5.93 1.15 12.81
N ILE A 326 6.11 0.85 11.51
CA ILE A 326 6.19 1.85 10.45
C ILE A 326 4.87 2.64 10.32
N THR A 327 3.75 1.96 10.54
CA THR A 327 2.42 2.60 10.48
C THR A 327 2.18 3.62 11.61
N LYS A 328 3.04 3.63 12.64
CA LYS A 328 2.93 4.51 13.81
C LYS A 328 3.85 5.73 13.71
N VAL A 329 4.74 5.80 12.73
CA VAL A 329 5.69 6.89 12.56
C VAL A 329 5.26 7.86 11.45
N PRO A 330 5.72 9.12 11.49
CA PRO A 330 6.33 9.82 12.63
C PRO A 330 5.36 10.06 13.80
N GLY A 331 5.90 9.98 15.02
CA GLY A 331 5.19 10.24 16.28
C GLY A 331 4.96 8.99 17.14
N PHE A 332 5.96 8.61 17.95
CA PHE A 332 5.70 7.88 19.19
C PHE A 332 4.97 8.84 20.14
N LEU A 333 3.69 8.63 20.38
CA LEU A 333 3.02 9.18 21.55
C LEU A 333 2.22 8.07 22.23
N VAL A 334 2.56 7.92 23.50
CA VAL A 334 2.05 7.08 24.58
C VAL A 334 0.57 6.73 24.40
N ASP A 335 0.28 5.43 24.45
CA ASP A 335 -1.06 4.90 24.63
C ASP A 335 -1.55 5.38 26.01
N ASP A 336 -2.52 6.29 26.05
CA ASP A 336 -3.27 6.63 27.26
C ASP A 336 -4.19 5.44 27.60
N SER A 337 -3.58 4.32 28.00
CA SER A 337 -4.30 3.21 28.60
C SER A 337 -4.58 3.57 30.06
N ASN A 338 -5.84 3.84 30.35
CA ASN A 338 -6.44 4.00 31.68
C ASN A 338 -5.80 3.10 32.75
N ASP A 339 -5.00 3.69 33.65
CA ASP A 339 -4.92 3.26 35.05
C ASP A 339 -5.03 4.49 35.94
N MET A 340 -6.27 4.85 36.25
CA MET A 340 -6.62 5.87 37.23
C MET A 340 -6.59 5.25 38.63
N THR A 341 -5.45 5.36 39.32
CA THR A 341 -5.44 5.26 40.79
C THR A 341 -4.74 6.46 41.44
N LYS A 342 -5.58 7.36 41.96
CA LYS A 342 -5.40 8.22 43.15
C LYS A 342 -4.14 9.10 43.22
N LYS A 343 -4.32 10.40 42.91
CA LYS A 343 -4.02 11.54 43.81
C LYS A 343 -4.57 12.84 43.19
N ARG A 344 -5.72 13.30 43.69
CA ARG A 344 -6.15 14.70 43.57
C ARG A 344 -5.50 15.45 44.72
N ASP A 345 -4.71 16.46 44.42
CA ASP A 345 -4.94 17.85 44.84
C ASP A 345 -3.83 18.75 44.25
N HIS A 346 -4.21 19.96 43.82
CA HIS A 346 -3.36 21.08 43.35
C HIS A 346 -2.88 21.22 41.89
N VAL A 347 -3.53 20.66 40.85
CA VAL A 347 -3.09 20.90 39.45
C VAL A 347 -4.25 21.14 38.45
N SER A 348 -5.19 22.04 38.78
CA SER A 348 -6.23 22.48 37.81
C SER A 348 -5.72 23.53 36.82
N GLY A 349 -4.94 24.51 37.30
CA GLY A 349 -4.44 25.62 36.48
C GLY A 349 -3.31 25.23 35.53
N LEU A 350 -2.34 24.46 36.01
CA LEU A 350 -1.22 23.97 35.19
C LEU A 350 -1.71 22.99 34.11
N ARG A 351 -2.75 22.18 34.40
CA ARG A 351 -3.37 21.31 33.38
C ARG A 351 -4.02 22.12 32.27
N LYS A 352 -4.75 23.21 32.56
CA LYS A 352 -5.34 24.09 31.53
C LYS A 352 -4.28 24.86 30.73
N TRP A 353 -3.21 25.31 31.38
CA TRP A 353 -2.09 25.97 30.70
C TRP A 353 -1.32 25.00 29.80
N LEU A 354 -1.05 23.77 30.27
CA LEU A 354 -0.45 22.70 29.46
C LEU A 354 -1.39 22.27 28.33
N GLN A 355 -2.69 22.13 28.58
CA GLN A 355 -3.69 21.82 27.53
C GLN A 355 -3.70 22.91 26.45
N LYS A 356 -3.64 24.19 26.86
CA LYS A 356 -3.59 25.33 25.94
C LYS A 356 -2.28 25.39 25.14
N GLN A 357 -1.13 25.09 25.75
CA GLN A 357 0.16 24.99 25.06
C GLN A 357 0.23 23.78 24.11
N VAL A 358 -0.40 22.66 24.49
CA VAL A 358 -0.55 21.47 23.65
C VAL A 358 -1.48 21.74 22.46
N ASP A 359 -2.57 22.48 22.64
CA ASP A 359 -3.45 22.92 21.55
C ASP A 359 -2.73 23.92 20.61
N GLU A 360 -1.85 24.79 21.14
CA GLU A 360 -1.05 25.72 20.34
C GLU A 360 0.05 25.04 19.50
N THR A 361 0.45 23.81 19.83
CA THR A 361 1.43 22.99 19.09
C THR A 361 0.80 21.82 18.31
N ASP A 362 -0.51 21.62 18.40
CA ASP A 362 -1.23 20.50 17.77
C ASP A 362 -1.20 20.55 16.22
N TRP A 363 -1.04 21.74 15.63
CA TRP A 363 -0.99 21.93 14.17
C TRP A 363 0.28 21.39 13.50
N PHE A 364 1.36 21.16 14.27
CA PHE A 364 2.58 20.47 13.83
C PHE A 364 2.53 18.95 14.04
N ARG A 365 1.44 18.39 14.58
CA ARG A 365 1.34 16.94 14.76
C ARG A 365 0.94 16.26 13.47
N TYR A 366 1.62 15.17 13.18
CA TYR A 366 1.24 14.26 12.11
C TYR A 366 -0.13 13.66 12.38
N ALA A 367 -0.91 13.48 11.31
CA ALA A 367 -2.23 12.88 11.37
C ALA A 367 -2.30 11.72 10.37
N ASP A 368 -2.95 10.64 10.80
CA ASP A 368 -3.36 9.57 9.90
C ASP A 368 -4.49 10.09 8.98
N VAL A 369 -4.39 9.82 7.68
CA VAL A 369 -5.34 10.27 6.65
C VAL A 369 -6.14 9.08 6.13
N GLY A 370 -7.46 9.21 6.06
CA GLY A 370 -8.35 8.17 5.50
C GLY A 370 -8.83 7.13 6.52
N LYS A 371 -9.32 6.00 5.99
CA LYS A 371 -9.85 4.87 6.74
C LYS A 371 -8.81 3.77 6.89
N GLU A 372 -8.81 3.09 8.03
CA GLU A 372 -7.87 2.00 8.31
C GLU A 372 -8.59 0.65 8.26
N LEU A 373 -8.01 -0.28 7.50
CA LEU A 373 -8.23 -1.71 7.69
C LEU A 373 -7.10 -2.22 8.60
N ARG A 374 -7.41 -2.39 9.89
CA ARG A 374 -6.45 -2.85 10.89
C ARG A 374 -6.40 -4.37 10.93
N LEU A 375 -5.22 -4.90 10.66
CA LEU A 375 -4.88 -6.31 10.67
C LEU A 375 -3.88 -6.60 11.79
N SER A 376 -3.67 -7.87 12.10
CA SER A 376 -2.69 -8.27 13.13
C SER A 376 -1.99 -9.55 12.71
N SER A 377 -0.65 -9.51 12.64
CA SER A 377 0.15 -10.72 12.44
C SER A 377 -0.15 -11.80 13.48
N TYR A 378 -0.51 -11.42 14.71
CA TYR A 378 -0.86 -12.37 15.77
C TYR A 378 -2.15 -13.17 15.49
N ALA A 379 -3.02 -12.67 14.61
CA ALA A 379 -4.24 -13.38 14.23
C ALA A 379 -3.99 -14.51 13.23
N SER A 380 -2.86 -14.48 12.50
CA SER A 380 -2.51 -15.51 11.53
C SER A 380 -1.83 -16.69 12.23
N PRO A 381 -2.34 -17.92 12.11
CA PRO A 381 -1.65 -19.11 12.63
C PRO A 381 -0.38 -19.45 11.83
N TYR A 382 -0.15 -18.78 10.70
CA TYR A 382 0.95 -19.07 9.77
C TYR A 382 2.16 -18.13 9.94
N LEU A 383 2.04 -17.05 10.70
CA LEU A 383 3.12 -16.11 10.97
C LEU A 383 3.76 -16.43 12.32
N THR A 384 5.09 -16.48 12.36
CA THR A 384 5.84 -16.65 13.61
C THR A 384 5.81 -15.33 14.39
N LYS A 385 5.76 -15.41 15.72
CA LYS A 385 5.55 -14.25 16.61
C LYS A 385 6.76 -13.30 16.72
N SER A 386 7.83 -13.47 15.92
CA SER A 386 9.18 -13.08 16.37
C SER A 386 10.04 -12.32 15.37
N ASP A 387 9.58 -11.97 14.16
CA ASP A 387 10.43 -11.25 13.21
C ASP A 387 9.81 -9.91 12.77
N PHE A 388 10.32 -8.81 13.33
CA PHE A 388 9.90 -7.44 13.03
C PHE A 388 10.15 -7.04 11.58
N ALA A 389 11.12 -7.65 10.88
CA ALA A 389 11.33 -7.37 9.46
C ALA A 389 10.22 -7.99 8.60
N THR A 390 9.72 -9.17 8.99
CA THR A 390 8.63 -9.84 8.27
C THR A 390 7.28 -9.16 8.46
N CYS A 391 7.06 -8.45 9.56
CA CYS A 391 5.76 -7.82 9.82
C CYS A 391 5.46 -6.62 8.92
N HIS A 392 6.51 -6.03 8.35
CA HIS A 392 6.46 -4.92 7.39
C HIS A 392 6.61 -5.39 5.93
N ASP A 393 6.78 -6.69 5.65
CA ASP A 393 6.83 -7.16 4.27
C ASP A 393 5.45 -7.06 3.60
N LEU A 394 5.40 -6.59 2.35
CA LEU A 394 4.16 -6.50 1.57
C LEU A 394 3.45 -7.85 1.53
N LYS A 395 4.19 -8.96 1.39
CA LYS A 395 3.59 -10.30 1.35
C LYS A 395 2.87 -10.66 2.65
N THR A 396 3.37 -10.18 3.79
CA THR A 396 2.68 -10.31 5.08
C THR A 396 1.37 -9.55 5.06
N TYR A 397 1.35 -8.32 4.55
CA TYR A 397 0.13 -7.54 4.37
C TYR A 397 -0.90 -8.25 3.48
N LEU A 398 -0.47 -8.77 2.31
CA LEU A 398 -1.36 -9.49 1.39
C LEU A 398 -1.89 -10.79 2.02
N HIS A 399 -1.05 -11.52 2.75
CA HIS A 399 -1.45 -12.72 3.51
C HIS A 399 -2.50 -12.39 4.58
N LEU A 400 -2.32 -11.29 5.31
CA LEU A 400 -3.27 -10.85 6.32
C LEU A 400 -4.59 -10.41 5.71
N VAL A 401 -4.57 -9.63 4.62
CA VAL A 401 -5.78 -9.24 3.89
C VAL A 401 -6.50 -10.47 3.36
N ASP A 402 -5.79 -11.44 2.78
CA ASP A 402 -6.43 -12.66 2.25
C ASP A 402 -7.09 -13.47 3.37
N GLY A 403 -6.49 -13.52 4.56
CA GLY A 403 -7.02 -14.28 5.69
C GLY A 403 -8.11 -13.60 6.52
N PHE A 404 -8.14 -12.27 6.58
CA PHE A 404 -8.91 -11.52 7.58
C PHE A 404 -10.43 -11.56 7.35
N VAL A 405 -11.22 -12.15 8.25
CA VAL A 405 -12.69 -12.17 8.08
C VAL A 405 -13.36 -11.00 8.80
N SER A 406 -13.11 -10.84 10.11
CA SER A 406 -13.68 -9.78 10.94
C SER A 406 -12.83 -9.56 12.19
N SER A 407 -13.05 -8.48 12.95
CA SER A 407 -12.36 -8.27 14.23
C SER A 407 -12.70 -9.34 15.28
N SER A 408 -13.90 -9.93 15.19
CA SER A 408 -14.39 -10.98 16.11
C SER A 408 -14.00 -12.41 15.71
N CYS A 409 -13.70 -12.63 14.42
CA CYS A 409 -13.21 -13.89 13.88
C CYS A 409 -12.12 -13.57 12.85
N PRO A 410 -10.83 -13.55 13.24
CA PRO A 410 -9.86 -12.80 12.48
C PRO A 410 -9.17 -13.56 11.35
N PHE A 411 -9.36 -14.87 11.21
CA PHE A 411 -8.66 -15.63 10.17
C PHE A 411 -9.46 -16.80 9.59
N ARG A 412 -9.70 -16.81 8.27
CA ARG A 412 -10.36 -17.93 7.56
C ARG A 412 -9.41 -19.11 7.37
N SER A 413 -9.94 -20.33 7.46
CA SER A 413 -9.17 -21.57 7.22
C SER A 413 -8.75 -21.77 5.77
N THR A 414 -9.37 -21.06 4.82
CA THR A 414 -9.14 -21.17 3.37
C THR A 414 -8.14 -20.15 2.82
N ALA A 415 -7.47 -19.37 3.67
CA ALA A 415 -6.53 -18.34 3.22
C ALA A 415 -5.39 -18.96 2.41
N LYS A 416 -5.08 -18.37 1.24
CA LYS A 416 -3.95 -18.80 0.41
C LYS A 416 -2.66 -18.48 1.16
N ARG A 417 -1.78 -19.46 1.28
CA ARG A 417 -0.45 -19.26 1.86
C ARG A 417 0.43 -18.50 0.86
N LEU A 418 0.49 -17.17 1.01
CA LEU A 418 1.33 -16.31 0.18
C LEU A 418 2.77 -16.21 0.70
N LEU A 419 3.05 -16.78 1.86
CA LEU A 419 4.39 -16.88 2.44
C LEU A 419 5.15 -18.03 1.77
N ALA A 420 6.14 -17.71 0.94
CA ALA A 420 7.12 -18.69 0.50
C ALA A 420 7.92 -19.17 1.73
N ARG A 421 8.20 -20.48 1.81
CA ARG A 421 9.25 -20.97 2.71
C ARG A 421 10.58 -20.49 2.11
N SER A 422 11.26 -19.60 2.82
CA SER A 422 12.66 -19.20 2.58
C SER A 422 13.57 -20.41 2.37
#